data_AF-A0A4V2JUZ3-F1
#
_entry.id   AF-A0A4V2JUZ3-F1
#
_cell.length_a   1.000
_cell.length_b   1.000
_cell.length_c   1.000
_cell.angle_alpha   90.00
_cell.angle_beta   90.00
_cell.angle_gamma   90.00
#
_symmetry.space_group_name_H-M   'P 1'
#
loop_
_entity.id
_entity.type
_entity.pdbx_description
1 polymer ?
#
loop_
_entity_poly.entity_id
_entity_poly.type
_entity_poly.pdbx_seq_one_letter_code
_entity_poly.pdbx_strand_id
1 'polypeptide(L)'
;MKEKLKTSQNEHNKDKLDYFDENEENKIINVRKKALNIKTKLEKISSVEVEGAKQVVEKFEQKLRIEWPVLFGENPKFIFVYVDLDSFYASVEMLKNKSLHNVPLAVGGNAMICACNYKAREYKVKAGMPGYIAKNLCPTLLIIKPNMEKYNYYSEIIMGILSKYDKNLEIYGIDEACLSFDKDSLNTAYNILSKKTDLKKKIEFENSCVLFTFENICKIVEEIRNCIFDTTGLTISAGISVCRGLAKLSSKVNKPNGQFCLKNNFQTYLNDLDVDELNGIGKRTKELLVRTFNLKKVKELQENIHLLYLSLKMKTFN
;
A
#
# COMPACT_ATOMS: atom_id res chain seq x y z
N MET A 1 45.24 -7.07 28.17
CA MET A 1 45.13 -6.09 27.07
C MET A 1 44.02 -6.37 26.04
N LYS A 2 43.30 -7.51 26.10
CA LYS A 2 42.20 -7.85 25.16
C LYS A 2 40.77 -7.58 25.70
N GLU A 3 40.61 -7.16 26.95
CA GLU A 3 39.28 -6.85 27.53
C GLU A 3 38.83 -5.40 27.37
N LYS A 4 39.74 -4.44 27.18
CA LYS A 4 39.37 -3.02 26.98
C LYS A 4 38.94 -2.65 25.55
N LEU A 5 39.02 -3.58 24.59
CA LEU A 5 38.61 -3.38 23.19
C LEU A 5 37.21 -3.92 22.88
N LYS A 6 36.56 -4.64 23.81
CA LYS A 6 35.16 -5.09 23.66
C LYS A 6 34.15 -4.13 24.29
N THR A 7 34.56 -3.30 25.25
CA THR A 7 33.69 -2.29 25.88
C THR A 7 33.52 -1.03 25.00
N SER A 8 34.54 -0.61 24.25
CA SER A 8 34.47 0.60 23.42
C SER A 8 33.60 0.47 22.15
N GLN A 9 33.37 -0.75 21.65
CA GLN A 9 32.46 -0.98 20.52
C GLN A 9 30.98 -1.07 20.95
N ASN A 10 30.70 -1.35 22.23
CA ASN A 10 29.33 -1.39 22.76
C ASN A 10 28.84 -0.03 23.26
N GLU A 11 29.72 0.87 23.69
CA GLU A 11 29.34 2.24 24.10
C GLU A 11 29.00 3.12 22.88
N HIS A 12 29.74 3.00 21.77
CA HIS A 12 29.48 3.79 20.55
C HIS A 12 28.18 3.44 19.78
N ASN A 13 27.53 2.32 20.10
CA ASN A 13 26.23 1.97 19.51
C ASN A 13 25.04 2.44 20.37
N LYS A 14 25.24 2.81 21.64
CA LYS A 14 24.18 3.35 22.50
C LYS A 14 23.82 4.78 22.11
N ASP A 15 24.83 5.63 21.87
CA ASP A 15 24.62 7.05 21.57
C ASP A 15 23.88 7.32 20.24
N LYS A 16 24.00 6.40 19.26
CA LYS A 16 23.31 6.54 17.97
C LYS A 16 21.83 6.13 18.01
N LEU A 17 21.47 5.21 18.90
CA LEU A 17 20.07 4.84 19.12
C LEU A 17 19.34 6.02 19.76
N ASP A 18 19.97 6.66 20.75
CA ASP A 18 19.45 7.83 21.46
C ASP A 18 19.20 9.01 20.49
N TYR A 19 20.18 9.33 19.64
CA TYR A 19 20.04 10.45 18.68
C TYR A 19 18.95 10.22 17.61
N PHE A 20 18.71 8.97 17.18
CA PHE A 20 17.63 8.67 16.23
C PHE A 20 16.27 8.83 16.88
N ASP A 21 16.12 8.31 18.10
CA ASP A 21 14.88 8.40 18.87
C ASP A 21 14.59 9.87 19.26
N GLU A 22 15.60 10.64 19.69
CA GLU A 22 15.50 12.09 19.94
C GLU A 22 15.01 12.87 18.70
N ASN A 23 15.51 12.55 17.52
CA ASN A 23 15.07 13.23 16.29
C ASN A 23 13.62 12.90 15.92
N GLU A 24 13.21 11.64 16.09
CA GLU A 24 11.81 11.24 15.90
C GLU A 24 10.88 11.89 16.94
N GLU A 25 11.32 12.01 18.20
CA GLU A 25 10.60 12.74 19.24
C GLU A 25 10.46 14.23 18.91
N ASN A 26 11.54 14.89 18.49
CA ASN A 26 11.54 16.29 18.08
C ASN A 26 10.56 16.56 16.93
N LYS A 27 10.49 15.65 15.95
CA LYS A 27 9.50 15.74 14.86
C LYS A 27 8.06 15.64 15.39
N ILE A 28 7.79 14.76 16.35
CA ILE A 28 6.47 14.63 16.98
C ILE A 28 6.13 15.88 17.82
N ILE A 29 7.08 16.44 18.56
CA ILE A 29 6.90 17.69 19.30
C ILE A 29 6.49 18.84 18.35
N ASN A 30 7.13 18.94 17.18
CA ASN A 30 6.78 19.94 16.18
C ASN A 30 5.35 19.74 15.63
N VAL A 31 4.92 18.49 15.43
CA VAL A 31 3.53 18.18 15.05
C VAL A 31 2.56 18.62 16.14
N ARG A 32 2.89 18.40 17.42
CA ARG A 32 2.05 18.83 18.56
C ARG A 32 1.92 20.35 18.66
N LYS A 33 3.02 21.09 18.50
CA LYS A 33 2.99 22.57 18.44
C LYS A 33 2.10 23.06 17.29
N LYS A 34 2.23 22.45 16.12
CA LYS A 34 1.38 22.76 14.95
C LYS A 34 -0.11 22.48 15.24
N ALA A 35 -0.42 21.35 15.87
CA ALA A 35 -1.78 20.99 16.24
C ALA A 35 -2.42 22.03 17.18
N LEU A 36 -1.67 22.50 18.18
CA LEU A 36 -2.13 23.53 19.11
C LEU A 36 -2.44 24.85 18.38
N ASN A 37 -1.53 25.29 17.51
CA ASN A 37 -1.74 26.51 16.71
C ASN A 37 -2.99 26.42 15.83
N ILE A 38 -3.23 25.27 15.21
CA ILE A 38 -4.45 25.06 14.41
C ILE A 38 -5.68 25.10 15.31
N LYS A 39 -5.65 24.46 16.48
CA LYS A 39 -6.78 24.46 17.42
C LYS A 39 -7.14 25.88 17.86
N THR A 40 -6.16 26.70 18.24
CA THR A 40 -6.39 28.12 18.58
C THR A 40 -6.91 28.94 17.41
N LYS A 41 -6.55 28.59 16.15
CA LYS A 41 -7.14 29.22 14.97
C LYS A 41 -8.61 28.83 14.83
N LEU A 42 -8.94 27.54 14.98
CA LEU A 42 -10.32 27.02 14.86
C LEU A 42 -11.27 27.64 15.90
N GLU A 43 -10.80 27.91 17.11
CA GLU A 43 -11.58 28.58 18.17
C GLU A 43 -12.04 29.99 17.80
N LYS A 44 -11.38 30.63 16.82
CA LYS A 44 -11.70 31.99 16.35
C LYS A 44 -12.56 32.02 15.09
N ILE A 45 -12.88 30.86 14.51
CA ILE A 45 -13.63 30.78 13.26
C ILE A 45 -15.10 31.04 13.53
N SER A 46 -15.69 31.92 12.72
CA SER A 46 -17.11 32.25 12.77
C SER A 46 -17.99 31.17 12.14
N SER A 47 -19.26 31.11 12.52
CA SER A 47 -20.25 30.23 11.89
C SER A 47 -20.41 30.49 10.39
N VAL A 48 -20.24 31.76 9.95
CA VAL A 48 -20.30 32.15 8.54
C VAL A 48 -19.15 31.53 7.74
N GLU A 49 -17.93 31.51 8.29
CA GLU A 49 -16.78 30.86 7.64
C GLU A 49 -16.95 29.35 7.56
N VAL A 50 -17.51 28.72 8.60
CA VAL A 50 -17.83 27.28 8.60
C VAL A 50 -18.84 26.96 7.51
N GLU A 51 -19.90 27.76 7.38
CA GLU A 51 -20.92 27.55 6.36
C GLU A 51 -20.37 27.75 4.95
N GLY A 52 -19.55 28.78 4.74
CA GLY A 52 -18.82 28.98 3.49
C GLY A 52 -17.93 27.79 3.12
N ALA A 53 -17.22 27.20 4.10
CA ALA A 53 -16.39 26.02 3.86
C ALA A 53 -17.22 24.78 3.48
N LYS A 54 -18.39 24.57 4.10
CA LYS A 54 -19.30 23.47 3.72
C LYS A 54 -19.77 23.61 2.28
N GLN A 55 -20.15 24.81 1.84
CA GLN A 55 -20.55 25.06 0.45
C GLN A 55 -19.42 24.79 -0.55
N VAL A 56 -18.17 25.11 -0.17
CA VAL A 56 -17.01 24.78 -1.01
C VAL A 56 -16.81 23.26 -1.11
N VAL A 57 -16.90 22.55 0.01
CA VAL A 57 -16.81 21.08 0.05
C VAL A 57 -17.90 20.44 -0.82
N GLU A 58 -19.14 20.93 -0.72
CA GLU A 58 -20.26 20.43 -1.52
C GLU A 58 -19.99 20.60 -3.02
N LYS A 59 -19.45 21.75 -3.44
CA LYS A 59 -19.03 21.97 -4.84
C LYS A 59 -17.94 20.99 -5.28
N PHE A 60 -16.99 20.65 -4.40
CA PHE A 60 -15.98 19.63 -4.72
C PHE A 60 -16.62 18.24 -4.87
N GLU A 61 -17.57 17.87 -4.03
CA GLU A 61 -18.29 16.59 -4.17
C GLU A 61 -19.09 16.54 -5.48
N GLN A 62 -19.80 17.62 -5.83
CA GLN A 62 -20.53 17.71 -7.10
C GLN A 62 -19.60 17.52 -8.30
N LYS A 63 -18.42 18.15 -8.26
CA LYS A 63 -17.39 17.95 -9.29
C LYS A 63 -16.92 16.50 -9.35
N LEU A 64 -16.63 15.88 -8.20
CA LEU A 64 -16.23 14.47 -8.13
C LEU A 64 -17.31 13.52 -8.64
N ARG A 65 -18.60 13.83 -8.42
CA ARG A 65 -19.72 13.03 -8.92
C ARG A 65 -19.79 13.02 -10.45
N ILE A 66 -19.43 14.13 -11.08
CA ILE A 66 -19.34 14.24 -12.54
C ILE A 66 -18.10 13.53 -13.08
N GLU A 67 -16.94 13.71 -12.44
CA GLU A 67 -15.67 13.14 -12.91
C GLU A 67 -15.52 11.64 -12.61
N TRP A 68 -16.09 11.20 -11.48
CA TRP A 68 -15.98 9.84 -10.93
C TRP A 68 -17.33 9.29 -10.48
N PRO A 69 -18.32 9.18 -11.40
CA PRO A 69 -19.68 8.73 -11.07
C PRO A 69 -19.72 7.34 -10.41
N VAL A 70 -18.74 6.49 -10.72
CA VAL A 70 -18.57 5.15 -10.13
C VAL A 70 -18.40 5.19 -8.60
N LEU A 71 -17.82 6.26 -8.04
CA LEU A 71 -17.71 6.44 -6.59
C LEU A 71 -19.07 6.72 -5.93
N PHE A 72 -20.10 6.97 -6.73
CA PHE A 72 -21.45 7.33 -6.32
C PHE A 72 -22.51 6.34 -6.81
N GLY A 73 -22.10 5.11 -7.15
CA GLY A 73 -23.00 3.99 -7.43
C GLY A 73 -23.26 3.70 -8.90
N GLU A 74 -22.67 4.46 -9.83
CA GLU A 74 -22.75 4.11 -11.25
C GLU A 74 -21.83 2.93 -11.61
N ASN A 75 -22.12 2.27 -12.73
CA ASN A 75 -21.32 1.14 -13.19
C ASN A 75 -19.91 1.59 -13.62
N PRO A 76 -18.85 0.88 -13.22
CA PRO A 76 -17.50 1.21 -13.62
C PRO A 76 -17.32 1.08 -15.14
N LYS A 77 -16.69 2.07 -15.77
CA LYS A 77 -16.10 1.89 -17.11
C LYS A 77 -14.80 1.09 -17.06
N PHE A 78 -14.06 1.24 -15.96
CA PHE A 78 -12.80 0.55 -15.70
C PHE A 78 -12.81 -0.09 -14.31
N ILE A 79 -12.21 -1.27 -14.20
CA ILE A 79 -11.89 -1.91 -12.94
C ILE A 79 -10.37 -2.02 -12.86
N PHE A 80 -9.82 -1.51 -11.76
CA PHE A 80 -8.38 -1.42 -11.53
C PHE A 80 -7.90 -2.60 -10.70
N VAL A 81 -6.74 -3.14 -11.08
CA VAL A 81 -6.07 -4.22 -10.37
C VAL A 81 -4.70 -3.74 -9.94
N TYR A 82 -4.54 -3.50 -8.64
CA TYR A 82 -3.25 -3.15 -8.06
C TYR A 82 -2.50 -4.41 -7.65
N VAL A 83 -1.29 -4.61 -8.15
CA VAL A 83 -0.45 -5.77 -7.84
C VAL A 83 0.77 -5.35 -7.03
N ASP A 84 1.14 -6.18 -6.06
CA ASP A 84 2.25 -5.94 -5.14
C ASP A 84 2.94 -7.27 -4.81
N LEU A 85 4.25 -7.37 -5.13
CA LEU A 85 5.04 -8.57 -4.92
C LEU A 85 5.29 -8.85 -3.43
N ASP A 86 5.01 -10.08 -3.01
CA ASP A 86 4.99 -10.42 -1.59
C ASP A 86 6.40 -10.53 -1.02
N SER A 87 6.74 -9.60 -0.11
CA SER A 87 8.07 -9.53 0.52
C SER A 87 9.21 -9.62 -0.50
N PHE A 88 9.06 -8.90 -1.62
CA PHE A 88 9.78 -9.14 -2.88
C PHE A 88 11.25 -9.54 -2.72
N TYR A 89 12.09 -8.67 -2.14
CA TYR A 89 13.53 -8.94 -2.10
C TYR A 89 13.86 -10.17 -1.27
N ALA A 90 13.17 -10.36 -0.13
CA ALA A 90 13.37 -11.54 0.71
C ALA A 90 12.91 -12.82 0.00
N SER A 91 11.79 -12.77 -0.72
CA SER A 91 11.28 -13.88 -1.53
C SER A 91 12.26 -14.24 -2.65
N VAL A 92 12.86 -13.25 -3.32
CA VAL A 92 13.90 -13.47 -4.34
C VAL A 92 15.16 -14.13 -3.75
N GLU A 93 15.57 -13.78 -2.54
CA GLU A 93 16.66 -14.49 -1.86
C GLU A 93 16.31 -15.93 -1.48
N MET A 94 15.05 -16.18 -1.13
CA MET A 94 14.58 -17.51 -0.78
C MET A 94 14.38 -18.44 -1.99
N LEU A 95 14.15 -17.92 -3.20
CA LEU A 95 13.82 -18.73 -4.41
C LEU A 95 14.73 -19.94 -4.63
N LYS A 96 16.05 -19.73 -4.65
CA LYS A 96 17.04 -20.78 -4.96
C LYS A 96 17.68 -21.40 -3.72
N ASN A 97 17.35 -20.90 -2.52
CA ASN A 97 17.94 -21.39 -1.28
C ASN A 97 16.87 -21.81 -0.28
N LYS A 98 16.50 -23.10 -0.34
CA LYS A 98 15.47 -23.70 0.52
C LYS A 98 15.78 -23.56 2.01
N SER A 99 17.06 -23.46 2.41
CA SER A 99 17.43 -23.26 3.82
C SER A 99 16.92 -21.93 4.39
N LEU A 100 16.65 -20.94 3.52
CA LEU A 100 16.17 -19.62 3.92
C LEU A 100 14.65 -19.55 4.12
N HIS A 101 13.89 -20.56 3.69
CA HIS A 101 12.42 -20.54 3.75
C HIS A 101 11.91 -20.54 5.18
N ASN A 102 12.65 -21.21 6.07
CA ASN A 102 12.18 -21.48 7.41
C ASN A 102 12.75 -20.57 8.50
N VAL A 103 13.58 -19.60 8.15
CA VAL A 103 14.25 -18.70 9.10
C VAL A 103 13.73 -17.26 8.97
N PRO A 104 13.73 -16.46 10.05
CA PRO A 104 13.54 -15.02 9.96
C PRO A 104 14.64 -14.40 9.10
N LEU A 105 14.24 -13.79 7.99
CA LEU A 105 15.15 -13.22 6.99
C LEU A 105 14.80 -11.75 6.72
N ALA A 106 15.83 -10.92 6.66
CA ALA A 106 15.75 -9.56 6.17
C ALA A 106 16.81 -9.30 5.09
N VAL A 107 16.49 -8.40 4.17
CA VAL A 107 17.40 -7.87 3.16
C VAL A 107 17.76 -6.44 3.54
N GLY A 108 19.05 -6.13 3.57
CA GLY A 108 19.56 -4.81 3.94
C GLY A 108 20.91 -4.90 4.61
N GLY A 109 21.10 -4.11 5.66
CA GLY A 109 22.31 -4.12 6.48
C GLY A 109 22.05 -3.60 7.88
N ASN A 110 23.12 -3.45 8.66
CA ASN A 110 23.01 -3.01 10.06
C ASN A 110 22.37 -1.61 10.19
N ALA A 111 22.57 -0.74 9.20
CA ALA A 111 22.02 0.61 9.18
C ALA A 111 20.52 0.65 8.84
N MET A 112 20.06 -0.22 7.93
CA MET A 112 18.67 -0.18 7.42
C MET A 112 18.26 -1.52 6.81
N ILE A 113 17.05 -1.96 7.12
CA ILE A 113 16.35 -3.06 6.47
C ILE A 113 15.51 -2.53 5.31
N CYS A 114 15.69 -3.11 4.13
CA CYS A 114 14.92 -2.77 2.91
C CYS A 114 13.63 -3.60 2.82
N ALA A 115 13.72 -4.90 3.14
CA ALA A 115 12.59 -5.82 3.11
C ALA A 115 12.83 -6.98 4.09
N CYS A 116 11.78 -7.70 4.46
CA CYS A 116 11.90 -8.90 5.29
C CYS A 116 10.78 -9.89 4.96
N ASN A 117 11.04 -11.18 5.18
CA ASN A 117 10.05 -12.22 4.96
C ASN A 117 8.99 -12.22 6.06
N TYR A 118 7.88 -12.93 5.84
CA TYR A 118 6.76 -12.97 6.78
C TYR A 118 7.17 -13.52 8.16
N LYS A 119 8.10 -14.50 8.22
CA LYS A 119 8.64 -15.01 9.48
C LYS A 119 9.34 -13.94 10.31
N ALA A 120 10.09 -13.03 9.70
CA ALA A 120 10.71 -11.92 10.41
C ALA A 120 9.66 -10.89 10.90
N ARG A 121 8.56 -10.71 10.17
CA ARG A 121 7.47 -9.80 10.56
C ARG A 121 6.75 -10.25 11.83
N GLU A 122 6.72 -11.55 12.14
CA GLU A 122 6.21 -12.08 13.42
C GLU A 122 6.97 -11.49 14.63
N TYR A 123 8.25 -11.18 14.45
CA TYR A 123 9.10 -10.49 15.45
C TYR A 123 9.02 -8.97 15.34
N LYS A 124 8.05 -8.43 14.59
CA LYS A 124 7.85 -6.99 14.32
C LYS A 124 9.00 -6.34 13.54
N VAL A 125 9.87 -7.13 12.91
CA VAL A 125 10.86 -6.62 11.95
C VAL A 125 10.11 -6.11 10.72
N LYS A 126 10.52 -4.95 10.20
CA LYS A 126 9.88 -4.29 9.04
C LYS A 126 10.88 -3.53 8.20
N ALA A 127 10.50 -3.25 6.94
CA ALA A 127 11.23 -2.33 6.08
C ALA A 127 11.31 -0.93 6.73
N GLY A 128 12.43 -0.23 6.52
CA GLY A 128 12.70 1.08 7.12
C GLY A 128 13.15 1.03 8.58
N MET A 129 13.34 -0.16 9.15
CA MET A 129 13.92 -0.34 10.49
C MET A 129 15.45 -0.46 10.42
N PRO A 130 16.23 0.15 11.35
CA PRO A 130 17.65 -0.13 11.46
C PRO A 130 17.92 -1.62 11.77
N GLY A 131 18.89 -2.22 11.08
CA GLY A 131 19.19 -3.65 11.20
C GLY A 131 19.65 -4.08 12.60
N TYR A 132 20.35 -3.21 13.33
CA TYR A 132 20.75 -3.51 14.72
C TYR A 132 19.54 -3.58 15.67
N ILE A 133 18.52 -2.73 15.46
CA ILE A 133 17.25 -2.80 16.20
C ILE A 133 16.50 -4.08 15.82
N ALA A 134 16.47 -4.42 14.53
CA ALA A 134 15.84 -5.65 14.06
C ALA A 134 16.47 -6.90 14.70
N LYS A 135 17.79 -6.92 14.90
CA LYS A 135 18.49 -8.00 15.63
C LYS A 135 18.17 -8.05 17.13
N ASN A 136 17.91 -6.90 17.76
CA ASN A 136 17.45 -6.90 19.16
C ASN A 136 16.04 -7.50 19.28
N LEU A 137 15.16 -7.25 18.30
CA LEU A 137 13.82 -7.84 18.25
C LEU A 137 13.85 -9.34 17.90
N CYS A 138 14.79 -9.75 17.05
CA CYS A 138 14.96 -11.13 16.62
C CYS A 138 16.46 -11.48 16.58
N PRO A 139 17.03 -12.02 17.67
CA PRO A 139 18.46 -12.33 17.74
C PRO A 139 18.94 -13.34 16.68
N THR A 140 18.03 -14.21 16.22
CA THR A 140 18.27 -15.20 15.16
C THR A 140 18.06 -14.65 13.74
N LEU A 141 17.77 -13.35 13.58
CA LEU A 141 17.51 -12.73 12.28
C LEU A 141 18.73 -12.82 11.37
N LEU A 142 18.53 -13.44 10.22
CA LEU A 142 19.50 -13.42 9.14
C LEU A 142 19.32 -12.13 8.32
N ILE A 143 20.40 -11.37 8.13
CA ILE A 143 20.40 -10.17 7.29
C ILE A 143 21.29 -10.44 6.08
N ILE A 144 20.71 -10.41 4.88
CA ILE A 144 21.40 -10.58 3.60
C ILE A 144 21.57 -9.21 2.93
N LYS A 145 22.73 -8.98 2.30
CA LYS A 145 22.97 -7.74 1.55
C LYS A 145 22.09 -7.69 0.29
N PRO A 146 21.54 -6.53 -0.07
CA PRO A 146 20.69 -6.41 -1.25
C PRO A 146 21.47 -6.70 -2.55
N ASN A 147 20.83 -7.39 -3.48
CA ASN A 147 21.30 -7.60 -4.85
C ASN A 147 20.29 -7.00 -5.84
N MET A 148 20.50 -5.72 -6.18
CA MET A 148 19.56 -4.97 -7.03
C MET A 148 19.47 -5.50 -8.46
N GLU A 149 20.55 -6.04 -9.02
CA GLU A 149 20.54 -6.66 -10.35
C GLU A 149 19.57 -7.85 -10.38
N LYS A 150 19.65 -8.72 -9.37
CA LYS A 150 18.74 -9.85 -9.20
C LYS A 150 17.28 -9.41 -9.04
N TYR A 151 17.02 -8.36 -8.26
CA TYR A 151 15.65 -7.86 -8.05
C TYR A 151 15.08 -7.23 -9.32
N ASN A 152 15.86 -6.42 -10.04
CA ASN A 152 15.44 -5.84 -11.30
C ASN A 152 15.14 -6.91 -12.35
N TYR A 153 15.97 -7.96 -12.44
CA TYR A 153 15.72 -9.09 -13.34
C TYR A 153 14.33 -9.74 -13.14
N TYR A 154 13.96 -10.05 -11.89
CA TYR A 154 12.65 -10.64 -11.60
C TYR A 154 11.50 -9.63 -11.79
N SER A 155 11.73 -8.35 -11.44
CA SER A 155 10.79 -7.27 -11.69
C SER A 155 10.46 -7.17 -13.18
N GLU A 156 11.48 -7.10 -14.05
CA GLU A 156 11.30 -6.99 -15.49
C GLU A 156 10.51 -8.16 -16.08
N ILE A 157 10.75 -9.38 -15.62
CA ILE A 157 9.96 -10.55 -16.03
C ILE A 157 8.49 -10.37 -15.63
N ILE A 158 8.23 -9.98 -14.37
CA ILE A 158 6.86 -9.87 -13.85
C ILE A 158 6.12 -8.71 -14.52
N MET A 159 6.73 -7.53 -14.62
CA MET A 159 6.16 -6.39 -15.33
C MET A 159 5.94 -6.70 -16.81
N GLY A 160 6.84 -7.47 -17.44
CA GLY A 160 6.68 -7.97 -18.80
C GLY A 160 5.57 -9.01 -18.98
N ILE A 161 5.19 -9.74 -17.92
CA ILE A 161 3.99 -10.58 -17.92
C ILE A 161 2.74 -9.70 -17.81
N LEU A 162 2.73 -8.75 -16.86
CA LEU A 162 1.59 -7.86 -16.62
C LEU A 162 1.23 -7.00 -17.84
N SER A 163 2.25 -6.49 -18.56
CA SER A 163 2.06 -5.65 -19.74
C SER A 163 1.41 -6.35 -20.93
N LYS A 164 1.32 -7.69 -20.91
CA LYS A 164 0.56 -8.46 -21.90
C LYS A 164 -0.95 -8.31 -21.72
N TYR A 165 -1.40 -8.00 -20.50
CA TYR A 165 -2.82 -7.88 -20.15
C TYR A 165 -3.30 -6.43 -20.16
N ASP A 166 -2.40 -5.46 -19.92
CA ASP A 166 -2.67 -4.03 -20.05
C ASP A 166 -1.49 -3.32 -20.74
N LYS A 167 -1.76 -2.72 -21.91
CA LYS A 167 -0.74 -1.97 -22.67
C LYS A 167 -0.37 -0.64 -22.01
N ASN A 168 -1.24 -0.10 -21.16
CA ASN A 168 -1.04 1.14 -20.42
C ASN A 168 -0.68 0.87 -18.95
N LEU A 169 -0.02 -0.27 -18.69
CA LEU A 169 0.41 -0.67 -17.35
C LEU A 169 1.13 0.47 -16.62
N GLU A 170 0.63 0.83 -15.45
CA GLU A 170 1.26 1.83 -14.59
C GLU A 170 2.18 1.14 -13.59
N ILE A 171 3.49 1.39 -13.68
CA ILE A 171 4.50 0.84 -12.77
C ILE A 171 4.86 1.89 -11.73
N TYR A 172 4.69 1.58 -10.44
CA TYR A 172 4.98 2.48 -9.31
C TYR A 172 6.28 2.16 -8.59
N GLY A 173 6.85 0.99 -8.84
CA GLY A 173 8.09 0.50 -8.26
C GLY A 173 8.51 -0.82 -8.89
N ILE A 174 9.61 -1.40 -8.44
CA ILE A 174 10.08 -2.70 -8.96
C ILE A 174 9.25 -3.89 -8.44
N ASP A 175 8.33 -3.63 -7.51
CA ASP A 175 7.42 -4.59 -6.90
C ASP A 175 5.94 -4.21 -7.00
N GLU A 176 5.60 -3.05 -7.58
CA GLU A 176 4.25 -2.51 -7.58
C GLU A 176 3.83 -1.99 -8.96
N ALA A 177 2.63 -2.40 -9.41
CA ALA A 177 2.02 -1.90 -10.63
C ALA A 177 0.49 -1.90 -10.55
N CYS A 178 -0.18 -1.21 -11.47
CA CYS A 178 -1.64 -1.22 -11.60
C CYS A 178 -2.06 -1.46 -13.05
N LEU A 179 -2.96 -2.42 -13.22
CA LEU A 179 -3.65 -2.69 -14.47
C LEU A 179 -5.02 -2.00 -14.45
N SER A 180 -5.52 -1.70 -15.63
CA SER A 180 -6.86 -1.18 -15.88
C SER A 180 -7.59 -2.08 -16.87
N PHE A 181 -8.73 -2.61 -16.46
CA PHE A 181 -9.59 -3.44 -17.31
C PHE A 181 -10.87 -2.69 -17.66
N ASP A 182 -11.14 -2.57 -18.94
CA ASP A 182 -12.46 -2.34 -19.54
C ASP A 182 -12.96 -3.62 -20.23
N LYS A 183 -14.07 -3.53 -20.97
CA LYS A 183 -14.66 -4.67 -21.69
C LYS A 183 -13.68 -5.31 -22.69
N ASP A 184 -12.90 -4.51 -23.40
CA ASP A 184 -12.05 -4.98 -24.50
C ASP A 184 -10.74 -5.59 -24.00
N SER A 185 -10.09 -4.92 -23.04
CA SER A 185 -8.88 -5.43 -22.38
C SER A 185 -9.18 -6.69 -21.55
N LEU A 186 -10.35 -6.80 -20.92
CA LEU A 186 -10.77 -8.03 -20.24
C LEU A 186 -10.88 -9.21 -21.22
N ASN A 187 -11.54 -9.00 -22.36
CA ASN A 187 -11.63 -10.00 -23.42
C ASN A 187 -10.25 -10.40 -23.96
N THR A 188 -9.37 -9.41 -24.15
CA THR A 188 -7.98 -9.65 -24.57
C THR A 188 -7.24 -10.52 -23.56
N ALA A 189 -7.32 -10.20 -22.27
CA ALA A 189 -6.68 -10.99 -21.22
C ALA A 189 -7.22 -12.42 -21.16
N TYR A 190 -8.54 -12.60 -21.27
CA TYR A 190 -9.16 -13.92 -21.37
C TYR A 190 -8.64 -14.72 -22.57
N ASN A 191 -8.54 -14.11 -23.75
CA ASN A 191 -8.04 -14.79 -24.95
C ASN A 191 -6.57 -15.22 -24.84
N ILE A 192 -5.76 -14.49 -24.06
CA ILE A 192 -4.38 -14.86 -23.76
C ILE A 192 -4.34 -16.05 -22.79
N LEU A 193 -5.15 -16.00 -21.72
CA LEU A 193 -5.13 -16.99 -20.64
C LEU A 193 -5.83 -18.31 -21.00
N SER A 194 -6.94 -18.25 -21.74
CA SER A 194 -7.72 -19.43 -22.17
C SER A 194 -6.94 -20.38 -23.08
N LYS A 195 -5.87 -19.91 -23.74
CA LYS A 195 -4.95 -20.77 -24.50
C LYS A 195 -4.10 -21.68 -23.62
N LYS A 196 -3.98 -21.35 -22.33
CA LYS A 196 -3.10 -22.03 -21.36
C LYS A 196 -3.86 -22.73 -20.23
N THR A 197 -5.14 -22.41 -20.04
CA THR A 197 -5.92 -22.80 -18.86
C THR A 197 -7.36 -23.17 -19.25
N ASP A 198 -8.04 -24.03 -18.48
CA ASP A 198 -9.47 -24.37 -18.67
C ASP A 198 -10.40 -23.27 -18.12
N LEU A 199 -10.08 -22.02 -18.43
CA LEU A 199 -10.74 -20.83 -17.87
C LEU A 199 -12.18 -20.68 -18.39
N LYS A 200 -12.49 -21.26 -19.55
CA LYS A 200 -13.80 -21.20 -20.19
C LYS A 200 -14.94 -21.69 -19.28
N LYS A 201 -14.68 -22.68 -18.42
CA LYS A 201 -15.68 -23.21 -17.47
C LYS A 201 -15.93 -22.31 -16.26
N LYS A 202 -14.98 -21.41 -15.96
CA LYS A 202 -15.07 -20.51 -14.81
C LYS A 202 -15.66 -19.16 -15.18
N ILE A 203 -15.53 -18.71 -16.42
CA ILE A 203 -15.89 -17.36 -16.86
C ILE A 203 -17.32 -17.29 -17.40
N GLU A 204 -18.01 -16.19 -17.10
CA GLU A 204 -19.34 -15.88 -17.63
C GLU A 204 -19.24 -15.06 -18.92
N PHE A 205 -20.14 -15.31 -19.87
CA PHE A 205 -20.15 -14.70 -21.20
C PHE A 205 -21.49 -14.06 -21.53
N GLU A 206 -21.46 -13.04 -22.37
CA GLU A 206 -22.62 -12.43 -23.03
C GLU A 206 -22.28 -12.22 -24.51
N ASN A 207 -23.13 -12.73 -25.41
CA ASN A 207 -22.94 -12.63 -26.86
C ASN A 207 -21.54 -13.05 -27.35
N SER A 208 -21.00 -14.14 -26.77
CA SER A 208 -19.64 -14.66 -27.04
C SER A 208 -18.47 -13.80 -26.54
N CYS A 209 -18.74 -12.69 -25.86
CA CYS A 209 -17.75 -11.87 -25.17
C CYS A 209 -17.75 -12.20 -23.68
N VAL A 210 -16.60 -12.08 -23.03
CA VAL A 210 -16.50 -12.17 -21.56
C VAL A 210 -17.33 -11.04 -20.96
N LEU A 211 -18.22 -11.40 -20.03
CA LEU A 211 -19.04 -10.43 -19.33
C LEU A 211 -18.15 -9.57 -18.42
N PHE A 212 -18.30 -8.24 -18.51
CA PHE A 212 -17.49 -7.31 -17.74
C PHE A 212 -18.03 -7.17 -16.31
N THR A 213 -17.55 -8.05 -15.44
CA THR A 213 -17.91 -8.10 -14.01
C THR A 213 -16.67 -8.21 -13.14
N PHE A 214 -16.81 -7.82 -11.88
CA PHE A 214 -15.76 -8.02 -10.90
C PHE A 214 -15.43 -9.51 -10.69
N GLU A 215 -16.41 -10.39 -10.77
CA GLU A 215 -16.25 -11.84 -10.63
C GLU A 215 -15.33 -12.40 -11.71
N ASN A 216 -15.56 -12.02 -12.98
CA ASN A 216 -14.71 -12.43 -14.09
C ASN A 216 -13.30 -11.84 -13.99
N ILE A 217 -13.17 -10.58 -13.56
CA ILE A 217 -11.86 -9.97 -13.32
C ILE A 217 -11.13 -10.68 -12.19
N CYS A 218 -11.80 -11.07 -11.11
CA CYS A 218 -11.17 -11.85 -10.03
C CYS A 218 -10.59 -13.16 -10.56
N LYS A 219 -11.34 -13.89 -11.39
CA LYS A 219 -10.87 -15.15 -12.00
C LYS A 219 -9.67 -14.91 -12.93
N ILE A 220 -9.69 -13.83 -13.73
CA ILE A 220 -8.57 -13.45 -14.58
C ILE A 220 -7.33 -13.09 -13.75
N VAL A 221 -7.48 -12.31 -12.68
CA VAL A 221 -6.40 -11.94 -11.77
C VAL A 221 -5.80 -13.17 -11.09
N GLU A 222 -6.62 -14.13 -10.69
CA GLU A 222 -6.15 -15.41 -10.12
C GLU A 222 -5.22 -16.14 -11.12
N GLU A 223 -5.64 -16.26 -12.38
CA GLU A 223 -4.80 -16.90 -13.41
C GLU A 223 -3.54 -16.08 -13.75
N ILE A 224 -3.58 -14.74 -13.68
CA ILE A 224 -2.37 -13.90 -13.82
C ILE A 224 -1.39 -14.19 -12.68
N ARG A 225 -1.89 -14.29 -11.45
CA ARG A 225 -1.07 -14.62 -10.26
C ARG A 225 -0.44 -16.01 -10.41
N ASN A 226 -1.21 -17.00 -10.85
CA ASN A 226 -0.71 -18.34 -11.15
C ASN A 226 0.37 -18.32 -12.24
N CYS A 227 0.14 -17.60 -13.34
CA CYS A 227 1.12 -17.48 -14.42
C CYS A 227 2.44 -16.86 -13.94
N ILE A 228 2.39 -15.85 -13.07
CA ILE A 228 3.59 -15.24 -12.47
C ILE A 228 4.31 -16.25 -11.59
N PHE A 229 3.58 -16.98 -10.74
CA PHE A 229 4.15 -18.01 -9.87
C PHE A 229 4.81 -19.13 -10.68
N ASP A 230 4.14 -19.66 -11.68
CA ASP A 230 4.67 -20.72 -12.54
C ASP A 230 5.94 -20.28 -13.30
N THR A 231 6.01 -19.00 -13.68
CA THR A 231 7.16 -18.48 -14.44
C THR A 231 8.35 -18.15 -13.55
N THR A 232 8.12 -17.65 -12.33
CA THR A 232 9.17 -17.03 -11.50
C THR A 232 9.42 -17.71 -10.17
N GLY A 233 8.45 -18.50 -9.68
CA GLY A 233 8.39 -19.01 -8.31
C GLY A 233 8.03 -17.95 -7.26
N LEU A 234 7.75 -16.72 -7.67
CA LEU A 234 7.38 -15.61 -6.78
C LEU A 234 5.86 -15.43 -6.75
N THR A 235 5.34 -14.96 -5.62
CA THR A 235 3.92 -14.65 -5.47
C THR A 235 3.68 -13.15 -5.49
N ILE A 236 2.52 -12.78 -5.99
CA ILE A 236 1.97 -11.43 -5.90
C ILE A 236 0.63 -11.47 -5.17
N SER A 237 0.35 -10.40 -4.46
CA SER A 237 -0.98 -10.09 -3.96
C SER A 237 -1.63 -9.00 -4.81
N ALA A 238 -2.96 -9.05 -4.93
CA ALA A 238 -3.70 -8.16 -5.80
C ALA A 238 -4.93 -7.55 -5.12
N GLY A 239 -5.19 -6.27 -5.39
CA GLY A 239 -6.41 -5.59 -4.96
C GLY A 239 -7.20 -5.14 -6.17
N ILE A 240 -8.52 -5.35 -6.16
CA ILE A 240 -9.40 -5.12 -7.30
C ILE A 240 -10.50 -4.15 -6.89
N SER A 241 -10.62 -3.00 -7.56
CA SER A 241 -11.66 -2.02 -7.24
C SER A 241 -11.93 -1.02 -8.38
N VAL A 242 -12.80 -0.04 -8.12
CA VAL A 242 -13.28 0.96 -9.09
C VAL A 242 -12.29 2.11 -9.35
N CYS A 243 -11.27 2.28 -8.49
CA CYS A 243 -10.20 3.25 -8.71
C CYS A 243 -8.87 2.73 -8.14
N ARG A 244 -7.75 3.30 -8.60
CA ARG A 244 -6.39 2.91 -8.21
C ARG A 244 -6.16 2.96 -6.70
N GLY A 245 -6.67 3.99 -6.03
CA GLY A 245 -6.52 4.16 -4.58
C GLY A 245 -7.18 3.02 -3.79
N LEU A 246 -8.42 2.66 -4.16
CA LEU A 246 -9.15 1.55 -3.54
C LEU A 246 -8.55 0.19 -3.90
N ALA A 247 -8.05 0.02 -5.13
CA ALA A 247 -7.33 -1.18 -5.54
C ALA A 247 -6.03 -1.36 -4.72
N LYS A 248 -5.23 -0.29 -4.53
CA LYS A 248 -4.02 -0.32 -3.69
C LYS A 248 -4.32 -0.61 -2.23
N LEU A 249 -5.42 -0.06 -1.70
CA LEU A 249 -5.87 -0.36 -0.34
C LEU A 249 -6.25 -1.85 -0.22
N SER A 250 -6.99 -2.36 -1.20
CA SER A 250 -7.46 -3.75 -1.26
C SER A 250 -6.32 -4.76 -1.38
N SER A 251 -5.20 -4.42 -2.03
CA SER A 251 -4.10 -5.38 -2.27
C SER A 251 -3.40 -5.85 -1.00
N LYS A 252 -3.58 -5.12 0.12
CA LYS A 252 -2.99 -5.44 1.41
C LYS A 252 -3.78 -6.47 2.22
N VAL A 253 -5.08 -6.62 1.95
CA VAL A 253 -6.03 -7.34 2.84
C VAL A 253 -5.68 -8.82 2.94
N ASN A 254 -5.46 -9.48 1.81
CA ASN A 254 -5.19 -10.92 1.74
C ASN A 254 -3.71 -11.22 1.44
N LYS A 255 -2.78 -10.39 1.93
CA LYS A 255 -1.33 -10.68 1.83
C LYS A 255 -0.91 -11.77 2.83
N PRO A 256 0.03 -12.66 2.48
CA PRO A 256 0.63 -12.88 1.15
C PRO A 256 -0.22 -13.74 0.22
N ASN A 257 0.13 -13.71 -1.07
CA ASN A 257 -0.36 -14.61 -2.10
C ASN A 257 -1.88 -14.77 -2.09
N GLY A 258 -2.56 -13.65 -1.96
CA GLY A 258 -4.00 -13.56 -2.03
C GLY A 258 -4.46 -12.32 -2.78
N GLN A 259 -5.75 -12.29 -3.10
CA GLN A 259 -6.38 -11.14 -3.74
C GLN A 259 -7.64 -10.75 -2.99
N PHE A 260 -8.01 -9.47 -3.06
CA PHE A 260 -9.23 -8.95 -2.47
C PHE A 260 -9.94 -8.01 -3.45
N CYS A 261 -11.27 -8.16 -3.54
CA CYS A 261 -12.09 -7.38 -4.46
C CYS A 261 -13.10 -6.53 -3.70
N LEU A 262 -12.96 -5.22 -3.82
CA LEU A 262 -13.84 -4.23 -3.21
C LEU A 262 -14.72 -3.58 -4.28
N LYS A 263 -15.97 -4.06 -4.37
CA LYS A 263 -16.93 -3.72 -5.45
C LYS A 263 -17.76 -2.49 -5.14
N ASN A 264 -18.80 -2.65 -4.31
CA ASN A 264 -19.89 -1.67 -4.19
C ASN A 264 -20.05 -1.09 -2.77
N ASN A 265 -19.54 -1.76 -1.73
CA ASN A 265 -19.61 -1.29 -0.33
C ASN A 265 -18.30 -0.65 0.14
N PHE A 266 -17.55 -0.02 -0.78
CA PHE A 266 -16.31 0.66 -0.39
C PHE A 266 -16.57 1.76 0.62
N GLN A 267 -17.73 2.43 0.62
CA GLN A 267 -18.02 3.46 1.62
C GLN A 267 -18.06 2.90 3.06
N THR A 268 -18.79 1.80 3.28
CA THR A 268 -18.83 1.13 4.57
C THR A 268 -17.45 0.61 4.95
N TYR A 269 -16.75 -0.01 4.00
CA TYR A 269 -15.38 -0.47 4.21
C TYR A 269 -14.45 0.66 4.62
N LEU A 270 -14.51 1.81 3.93
CA LEU A 270 -13.67 2.98 4.20
C LEU A 270 -13.98 3.57 5.57
N ASN A 271 -15.26 3.72 5.93
CA ASN A 271 -15.69 4.36 7.18
C ASN A 271 -15.02 3.77 8.43
N ASP A 272 -14.81 2.46 8.42
CA ASP A 272 -14.25 1.71 9.57
C ASP A 272 -12.72 1.75 9.63
N LEU A 273 -12.03 2.21 8.59
CA LEU A 273 -10.58 2.30 8.55
C LEU A 273 -10.05 3.41 9.45
N ASP A 274 -8.87 3.17 10.03
CA ASP A 274 -8.08 4.23 10.60
C ASP A 274 -7.55 5.16 9.49
N VAL A 275 -7.40 6.45 9.79
CA VAL A 275 -6.98 7.45 8.79
C VAL A 275 -5.60 7.15 8.20
N ASP A 276 -4.67 6.49 8.91
CA ASP A 276 -3.34 6.12 8.40
C ASP A 276 -3.34 4.85 7.54
N GLU A 277 -4.48 4.19 7.38
CA GLU A 277 -4.63 3.12 6.39
C GLU A 277 -4.82 3.69 4.97
N LEU A 278 -5.30 4.94 4.87
CA LEU A 278 -5.39 5.65 3.60
C LEU A 278 -3.99 5.98 3.06
N ASN A 279 -3.80 5.71 1.76
CA ASN A 279 -2.56 6.07 1.09
C ASN A 279 -2.34 7.59 1.17
N GLY A 280 -1.11 8.00 1.52
CA GLY A 280 -0.74 9.41 1.70
C GLY A 280 -0.88 9.94 3.14
N ILE A 281 -1.55 9.22 4.05
CA ILE A 281 -1.64 9.61 5.46
C ILE A 281 -0.61 8.84 6.29
N GLY A 282 0.56 9.45 6.48
CA GLY A 282 1.61 8.88 7.35
C GLY A 282 1.41 9.21 8.84
N LYS A 283 2.25 8.61 9.69
CA LYS A 283 2.28 8.77 11.17
C LYS A 283 2.12 10.23 11.63
N ARG A 284 2.81 11.17 10.97
CA ARG A 284 2.77 12.60 11.33
C ARG A 284 1.43 13.25 11.00
N THR A 285 0.83 12.90 9.85
CA THR A 285 -0.50 13.39 9.47
C THR A 285 -1.56 12.81 10.40
N LYS A 286 -1.49 11.51 10.72
CA LYS A 286 -2.37 10.91 11.75
C LYS A 286 -2.24 11.60 13.10
N GLU A 287 -1.03 11.81 13.60
CA GLU A 287 -0.83 12.53 14.88
C GLU A 287 -1.42 13.95 14.81
N LEU A 288 -1.27 14.66 13.70
CA LEU A 288 -1.88 15.98 13.51
C LEU A 288 -3.41 15.91 13.55
N LEU A 289 -4.03 14.97 12.83
CA LEU A 289 -5.48 14.79 12.78
C LEU A 289 -6.06 14.46 14.15
N VAL A 290 -5.46 13.49 14.85
CA VAL A 290 -5.89 13.05 16.18
C VAL A 290 -5.73 14.18 17.20
N ARG A 291 -4.59 14.87 17.22
CA ARG A 291 -4.33 15.91 18.23
C ARG A 291 -5.13 17.18 18.02
N THR A 292 -5.40 17.53 16.76
CA THR A 292 -6.11 18.77 16.43
C THR A 292 -7.61 18.59 16.47
N PHE A 293 -8.12 17.49 15.91
CA PHE A 293 -9.55 17.30 15.65
C PHE A 293 -10.14 16.06 16.34
N ASN A 294 -9.33 15.25 17.03
CA ASN A 294 -9.72 13.94 17.56
C ASN A 294 -10.26 12.96 16.49
N LEU A 295 -9.79 13.10 15.24
CA LEU A 295 -10.19 12.24 14.13
C LEU A 295 -9.23 11.05 14.01
N LYS A 296 -9.76 9.84 14.18
CA LYS A 296 -9.04 8.57 14.08
C LYS A 296 -9.53 7.74 12.90
N LYS A 297 -10.82 7.81 12.58
CA LYS A 297 -11.47 7.03 11.53
C LYS A 297 -11.72 7.86 10.28
N VAL A 298 -11.78 7.20 9.13
CA VAL A 298 -12.08 7.85 7.85
C VAL A 298 -13.49 8.44 7.83
N LYS A 299 -14.47 7.80 8.49
CA LYS A 299 -15.82 8.37 8.65
C LYS A 299 -15.78 9.76 9.29
N GLU A 300 -15.07 9.87 10.41
CA GLU A 300 -14.93 11.13 11.15
C GLU A 300 -14.21 12.17 10.28
N LEU A 301 -13.19 11.76 9.53
CA LEU A 301 -12.48 12.61 8.58
C LEU A 301 -13.42 13.20 7.51
N GLN A 302 -14.31 12.38 6.94
CA GLN A 302 -15.28 12.81 5.93
C GLN A 302 -16.29 13.80 6.51
N GLU A 303 -16.86 13.50 7.67
CA GLU A 303 -17.83 14.37 8.36
C GLU A 303 -17.24 15.75 8.72
N ASN A 304 -15.90 15.83 8.90
CA ASN A 304 -15.20 17.04 9.33
C ASN A 304 -14.32 17.69 8.25
N ILE A 305 -14.45 17.29 6.98
CA ILE A 305 -13.59 17.77 5.88
C ILE A 305 -13.60 19.31 5.71
N HIS A 306 -14.72 19.96 6.03
CA HIS A 306 -14.87 21.41 6.01
C HIS A 306 -13.98 22.13 7.05
N LEU A 307 -13.78 21.52 8.23
CA LEU A 307 -12.85 22.05 9.24
C LEU A 307 -11.39 21.89 8.80
N LEU A 308 -11.09 20.79 8.11
CA LEU A 308 -9.76 20.58 7.53
C LEU A 308 -9.49 21.61 6.44
N TYR A 309 -10.49 21.94 5.61
CA TYR A 309 -10.39 22.95 4.56
C TYR A 309 -9.97 24.33 5.10
N LEU A 310 -10.57 24.74 6.23
CA LEU A 310 -10.27 26.04 6.86
C LEU A 310 -8.90 26.11 7.56
N SER A 311 -8.33 24.96 7.89
CA SER A 311 -7.18 24.86 8.79
C SER A 311 -5.89 24.37 8.12
N LEU A 312 -6.01 23.57 7.06
CA LEU A 312 -4.88 23.03 6.32
C LEU A 312 -4.62 23.85 5.04
N LYS A 313 -3.44 23.67 4.45
CA LYS A 313 -3.07 24.38 3.22
C LYS A 313 -3.87 23.81 2.04
N MET A 314 -4.23 24.65 1.06
CA MET A 314 -4.96 24.23 -0.15
C MET A 314 -4.30 23.06 -0.88
N LYS A 315 -2.96 22.98 -0.91
CA LYS A 315 -2.23 21.84 -1.47
C LYS A 315 -2.53 20.46 -0.84
N THR A 316 -3.26 20.44 0.28
CA THR A 316 -3.73 19.20 0.92
C THR A 316 -4.98 18.66 0.21
N PHE A 317 -5.68 19.51 -0.54
CA PHE A 317 -6.93 19.22 -1.23
C PHE A 317 -6.79 19.22 -2.76
N ASN A 318 -5.57 19.45 -3.26
CA ASN A 318 -5.24 19.43 -4.69
C ASN A 318 -4.50 18.16 -5.06
#